data_AF-A0A2T0MHB5-F1
#
_entry.id   AF-A0A2T0MHB5-F1
#
_cell.length_a   1.000
_cell.length_b   1.000
_cell.length_c   1.000
_cell.angle_alpha   90.00
_cell.angle_beta   90.00
_cell.angle_gamma   90.00
#
_symmetry.space_group_name_H-M   'P 1'
#
loop_
_entity.id
_entity.type
_entity.pdbx_description
1 polymer ?
#
loop_
_entity_poly.entity_id
_entity_poly.type
_entity_poly.pdbx_seq_one_letter_code
_entity_poly.pdbx_strand_id
1 'polypeptide(L)'
;MKLARLFWSLGSILINGIIGIYIYMMSQAPQGKEERYQYINEHWDVFGSHWKVELLLMTLIAVGALYFAFRTQKISWTIVSVGQLILLLTYPFMLGGYRNTPIELAVMANEMATVVFIFGNVIFFTGLFLLYMKDVHLKRWLRIVAFSLSGIMLVVFLIVFAEVITWGQALAIAPLANIMYLINAYYGFKMTLEPQENS
;
A
#
# COMPACT_ATOMS: atom_id res chain seq x y z
N MET A 1 -14.19 -8.04 16.11
CA MET A 1 -12.94 -7.51 16.70
C MET A 1 -11.69 -8.31 16.32
N LYS A 2 -11.63 -9.63 16.59
CA LYS A 2 -10.43 -10.46 16.28
C LYS A 2 -10.10 -10.52 14.78
N LEU A 3 -11.12 -10.64 13.92
CA LEU A 3 -10.94 -10.79 12.48
C LEU A 3 -10.36 -9.54 11.78
N ALA A 4 -10.88 -8.34 12.08
CA ALA A 4 -10.37 -7.10 11.48
C ALA A 4 -8.91 -6.81 11.88
N ARG A 5 -8.56 -7.07 13.15
CA ARG A 5 -7.17 -6.99 13.62
C ARG A 5 -6.29 -8.01 12.89
N LEU A 6 -6.77 -9.25 12.74
CA LEU A 6 -6.07 -10.27 11.98
C LEU A 6 -5.85 -9.82 10.53
N PHE A 7 -6.87 -9.30 9.84
CA PHE A 7 -6.76 -8.86 8.45
C PHE A 7 -5.77 -7.70 8.27
N TRP A 8 -5.88 -6.66 9.11
CA TRP A 8 -4.94 -5.55 9.08
C TRP A 8 -3.51 -6.02 9.36
N SER A 9 -3.31 -6.81 10.42
CA SER A 9 -1.97 -7.24 10.83
C SER A 9 -1.35 -8.24 9.89
N LEU A 10 -2.10 -9.27 9.48
CA LEU A 10 -1.63 -10.30 8.56
C LEU A 10 -1.39 -9.71 7.17
N GLY A 11 -2.31 -8.90 6.66
CA GLY A 11 -2.10 -8.19 5.39
C GLY A 11 -0.84 -7.34 5.42
N SER A 12 -0.63 -6.56 6.49
CA SER A 12 0.55 -5.72 6.63
C SER A 12 1.87 -6.51 6.81
N ILE A 13 1.84 -7.71 7.41
CA ILE A 13 3.02 -8.57 7.47
C ILE A 13 3.32 -9.18 6.11
N LEU A 14 2.31 -9.76 5.46
CA LEU A 14 2.50 -10.49 4.22
C LEU A 14 2.86 -9.55 3.06
N ILE A 15 2.36 -8.31 3.04
CA ILE A 15 2.69 -7.33 2.00
C ILE A 15 4.19 -6.99 1.98
N ASN A 16 4.88 -7.03 3.12
CA ASN A 16 6.34 -6.87 3.16
C ASN A 16 7.05 -7.95 2.32
N GLY A 17 6.60 -9.20 2.45
CA GLY A 17 7.15 -10.32 1.67
C GLY A 17 6.88 -10.15 0.18
N ILE A 18 5.67 -9.70 -0.17
CA ILE A 18 5.30 -9.41 -1.56
C ILE A 18 6.15 -8.27 -2.12
N ILE A 19 6.36 -7.17 -1.39
CA ILE A 19 7.26 -6.08 -1.83
C ILE A 19 8.68 -6.61 -2.09
N GLY A 20 9.20 -7.48 -1.22
CA GLY A 20 10.50 -8.12 -1.43
C GLY A 20 10.57 -8.97 -2.70
N ILE A 21 9.52 -9.77 -2.94
CA ILE A 21 9.38 -10.57 -4.17
C ILE A 21 9.30 -9.66 -5.40
N TYR A 22 8.54 -8.57 -5.34
CA TYR A 22 8.43 -7.59 -6.42
C TYR A 22 9.78 -6.99 -6.78
N ILE A 23 10.55 -6.54 -5.78
CA ILE A 23 11.90 -5.97 -5.99
C ILE A 23 12.80 -7.01 -6.67
N TYR A 24 12.76 -8.27 -6.21
CA TYR A 24 13.52 -9.34 -6.84
C TYR A 24 13.10 -9.57 -8.30
N MET A 25 11.80 -9.72 -8.57
CA MET A 25 11.28 -9.91 -9.93
C MET A 25 11.66 -8.75 -10.86
N MET A 26 11.52 -7.51 -10.40
CA MET A 26 11.87 -6.32 -11.17
C MET A 26 13.38 -6.13 -11.35
N SER A 27 14.22 -6.68 -10.47
CA SER A 27 15.69 -6.67 -10.65
C SER A 27 16.15 -7.51 -11.84
N GLN A 28 15.35 -8.51 -12.24
CA GLN A 28 15.62 -9.39 -13.39
C GLN A 28 15.01 -8.85 -14.68
N ALA A 29 14.03 -7.95 -14.60
CA ALA A 29 13.34 -7.42 -15.75
C ALA A 29 14.22 -6.42 -16.53
N PRO A 30 14.19 -6.46 -17.88
CA PRO A 30 14.87 -5.46 -18.71
C PRO A 30 14.47 -4.02 -18.37
N GLN A 31 15.33 -3.05 -18.71
CA GLN A 31 15.05 -1.62 -18.50
C GLN A 31 14.28 -0.99 -19.66
N GLY A 32 14.42 -1.52 -20.88
CA GLY A 32 13.66 -1.07 -22.05
C GLY A 32 12.16 -1.32 -21.89
N LYS A 33 11.31 -0.36 -22.28
CA LYS A 33 9.85 -0.47 -22.14
C LYS A 33 9.27 -1.70 -22.86
N GLU A 34 9.69 -1.90 -24.12
CA GLU A 34 9.27 -3.02 -24.97
C GLU A 34 9.76 -4.36 -24.40
N GLU A 35 11.06 -4.45 -24.14
CA GLU A 35 11.69 -5.67 -23.59
C GLU A 35 11.08 -6.06 -22.24
N ARG A 36 10.80 -5.07 -21.38
CA ARG A 36 10.13 -5.30 -20.10
C ARG A 36 8.69 -5.79 -20.28
N TYR A 37 7.95 -5.21 -21.22
CA TYR A 37 6.60 -5.64 -21.53
C TYR A 37 6.55 -7.10 -22.03
N GLN A 38 7.47 -7.45 -22.95
CA GLN A 38 7.63 -8.81 -23.44
C GLN A 38 8.02 -9.78 -22.31
N TYR A 39 9.01 -9.41 -21.50
CA TYR A 39 9.45 -10.20 -20.34
C TYR A 39 8.31 -10.49 -19.35
N ILE A 40 7.48 -9.48 -19.04
CA ILE A 40 6.32 -9.64 -18.14
C ILE A 40 5.29 -10.60 -18.75
N ASN A 41 5.05 -10.54 -20.06
CA ASN A 41 4.09 -11.45 -20.72
C ASN A 41 4.62 -12.88 -20.82
N GLU A 42 5.91 -13.06 -21.11
CA GLU A 42 6.56 -14.39 -21.10
C GLU A 42 6.52 -15.04 -19.72
N HIS A 43 6.58 -14.24 -18.65
CA HIS A 43 6.53 -14.69 -17.25
C HIS A 43 5.19 -14.37 -16.58
N TRP A 44 4.11 -14.27 -17.37
CA TRP A 44 2.82 -13.77 -16.89
C TRP A 44 2.28 -14.56 -15.69
N ASP A 45 2.48 -15.88 -15.66
CA ASP A 45 1.97 -16.69 -14.55
C ASP A 45 2.57 -16.26 -13.21
N VAL A 46 3.81 -15.77 -13.20
CA VAL A 46 4.46 -15.25 -11.99
C VAL A 46 3.96 -13.83 -11.68
N PHE A 47 4.01 -12.90 -12.65
CA PHE A 47 3.58 -11.51 -12.46
C PHE A 47 2.08 -11.38 -12.14
N GLY A 48 1.24 -12.07 -12.91
CA GLY A 48 -0.20 -12.10 -12.70
C GLY A 48 -0.58 -12.75 -11.37
N SER A 49 0.10 -13.82 -10.94
CA SER A 49 -0.14 -14.40 -9.61
C SER A 49 0.31 -13.47 -8.50
N HIS A 50 1.49 -12.84 -8.65
CA HIS A 50 2.01 -11.86 -7.72
C HIS A 50 1.02 -10.70 -7.49
N TRP A 51 0.55 -10.04 -8.56
CA TRP A 51 -0.41 -8.95 -8.44
C TRP A 51 -1.77 -9.39 -7.88
N LYS A 52 -2.24 -10.61 -8.17
CA LYS A 52 -3.47 -11.16 -7.55
C LYS A 52 -3.31 -11.37 -6.06
N VAL A 53 -2.15 -11.87 -5.62
CA VAL A 53 -1.85 -12.04 -4.19
C VAL A 53 -1.75 -10.68 -3.52
N GLU A 54 -1.07 -9.72 -4.15
CA GLU A 54 -0.98 -8.35 -3.65
C GLU A 54 -2.36 -7.70 -3.49
N LEU A 55 -3.23 -7.82 -4.51
CA LEU A 55 -4.63 -7.38 -4.46
C LEU A 55 -5.38 -7.99 -3.27
N LEU A 56 -5.23 -9.30 -3.04
CA LEU A 56 -5.85 -9.99 -1.92
C LEU A 56 -5.37 -9.43 -0.58
N LEU A 57 -4.06 -9.27 -0.40
CA LEU A 57 -3.47 -8.76 0.84
C LEU A 57 -3.88 -7.31 1.12
N MET A 58 -3.86 -6.46 0.11
CA MET A 58 -4.32 -5.07 0.21
C MET A 58 -5.81 -5.01 0.52
N THR A 59 -6.61 -5.96 0.01
CA THR A 59 -8.04 -6.08 0.35
C THR A 59 -8.21 -6.41 1.83
N LEU A 60 -7.41 -7.31 2.39
CA LEU A 60 -7.43 -7.59 3.84
C LEU A 60 -7.11 -6.33 4.65
N ILE A 61 -6.08 -5.58 4.25
CA ILE A 61 -5.73 -4.30 4.90
C ILE A 61 -6.91 -3.32 4.81
N ALA A 62 -7.52 -3.16 3.64
CA ALA A 62 -8.65 -2.26 3.42
C ALA A 62 -9.87 -2.64 4.28
N VAL A 63 -10.23 -3.93 4.35
CA VAL A 63 -11.33 -4.42 5.21
C VAL A 63 -11.03 -4.15 6.68
N GLY A 64 -9.79 -4.38 7.13
CA GLY A 64 -9.35 -4.05 8.48
C GLY A 64 -9.50 -2.55 8.79
N ALA A 65 -9.02 -1.70 7.88
CA ALA A 65 -9.11 -0.25 7.98
C ALA A 65 -10.57 0.24 8.05
N LEU A 66 -11.43 -0.24 7.15
CA LEU A 66 -12.85 0.11 7.10
C LEU A 66 -13.56 -0.26 8.40
N TYR A 67 -13.31 -1.47 8.91
CA TYR A 67 -13.86 -1.87 10.19
C TYR A 67 -13.40 -0.94 11.32
N PHE A 68 -12.13 -0.53 11.35
CA PHE A 68 -11.64 0.43 12.33
C PHE A 68 -12.24 1.83 12.15
N ALA A 69 -12.47 2.28 10.91
CA ALA A 69 -13.13 3.54 10.62
C ALA A 69 -14.54 3.56 11.20
N PHE A 70 -15.34 2.53 10.90
CA PHE A 70 -16.71 2.43 11.40
C PHE A 70 -16.78 2.28 12.93
N ARG A 71 -15.87 1.53 13.54
CA ARG A 71 -15.89 1.28 14.99
C ARG A 71 -15.32 2.39 15.84
N THR A 72 -14.25 3.05 15.39
CA THR A 72 -13.60 4.11 16.17
C THR A 72 -14.17 5.49 15.87
N GLN A 73 -14.83 5.65 14.71
CA GLN A 73 -15.31 6.93 14.17
C GLN A 73 -14.21 8.01 14.11
N LYS A 74 -12.93 7.60 14.09
CA LYS A 74 -11.80 8.51 13.94
C LYS A 74 -11.57 8.81 12.47
N ILE A 75 -11.50 10.10 12.14
CA ILE A 75 -11.25 10.58 10.78
C ILE A 75 -9.97 9.99 10.17
N SER A 76 -8.94 9.74 10.98
CA SER A 76 -7.69 9.12 10.51
C SER A 76 -7.94 7.75 9.87
N TRP A 77 -8.77 6.90 10.49
CA TRP A 77 -9.12 5.58 9.95
C TRP A 77 -9.98 5.67 8.69
N THR A 78 -10.86 6.67 8.60
CA THR A 78 -11.62 6.94 7.38
C THR A 78 -10.68 7.30 6.23
N ILE A 79 -9.73 8.21 6.46
CA ILE A 79 -8.73 8.62 5.46
C ILE A 79 -7.85 7.42 5.05
N VAL A 80 -7.37 6.62 6.01
CA VAL A 80 -6.62 5.38 5.73
C VAL A 80 -7.43 4.44 4.83
N SER A 81 -8.71 4.26 5.12
CA SER A 81 -9.59 3.37 4.35
C SER A 81 -9.80 3.86 2.92
N VAL A 82 -10.04 5.16 2.73
CA VAL A 82 -10.20 5.77 1.40
C VAL A 82 -8.92 5.59 0.58
N GLY A 83 -7.76 5.87 1.17
CA GLY A 83 -6.47 5.66 0.50
C GLY A 83 -6.28 4.21 0.07
N GLN A 84 -6.57 3.25 0.95
CA GLN A 84 -6.49 1.82 0.63
C GLN A 84 -7.45 1.38 -0.49
N LEU A 85 -8.69 1.89 -0.49
CA LEU A 85 -9.65 1.60 -1.56
C LEU A 85 -9.18 2.13 -2.91
N ILE A 86 -8.58 3.32 -2.95
CA ILE A 86 -7.98 3.87 -4.16
C ILE A 86 -6.79 2.99 -4.61
N LEU A 87 -5.92 2.58 -3.69
CA LEU A 87 -4.79 1.70 -3.99
C LEU A 87 -5.23 0.39 -4.63
N LEU A 88 -6.36 -0.19 -4.22
CA LEU A 88 -6.90 -1.40 -4.82
C LEU A 88 -7.22 -1.27 -6.32
N LEU A 89 -7.53 -0.06 -6.79
CA LEU A 89 -7.80 0.19 -8.22
C LEU A 89 -6.54 0.03 -9.09
N THR A 90 -5.35 0.06 -8.51
CA THR A 90 -4.08 -0.23 -9.20
C THR A 90 -4.12 -1.62 -9.86
N TYR A 91 -4.62 -2.62 -9.16
CA TYR A 91 -4.52 -4.02 -9.60
C TYR A 91 -5.41 -4.35 -10.80
N PRO A 92 -6.68 -3.89 -10.91
CA PRO A 92 -7.44 -4.01 -12.15
C PRO A 92 -6.71 -3.47 -13.38
N PHE A 93 -6.02 -2.33 -13.28
CA PHE A 93 -5.22 -1.80 -14.39
C PHE A 93 -4.04 -2.71 -14.72
N MET A 94 -3.27 -3.15 -13.73
CA MET A 94 -2.12 -4.03 -13.98
C MET A 94 -2.53 -5.40 -14.52
N LEU A 95 -3.56 -6.02 -13.93
CA LEU A 95 -4.04 -7.35 -14.31
C LEU A 95 -4.76 -7.37 -15.66
N GLY A 96 -5.54 -6.33 -15.97
CA GLY A 96 -6.27 -6.22 -17.23
C GLY A 96 -5.45 -5.62 -18.37
N GLY A 97 -4.48 -4.77 -18.04
CA GLY A 97 -3.76 -3.96 -19.02
C GLY A 97 -2.54 -4.62 -19.65
N TYR A 98 -1.98 -5.65 -19.03
CA TYR A 98 -0.70 -6.25 -19.48
C TYR A 98 -0.84 -7.51 -20.32
N ARG A 99 -1.73 -8.43 -19.96
CA ARG A 99 -1.75 -9.78 -20.53
C ARG A 99 -2.34 -9.78 -21.94
N ASN A 100 -1.53 -10.16 -22.93
CA ASN A 100 -1.98 -10.31 -24.33
C ASN A 100 -2.64 -9.05 -24.92
N THR A 101 -2.24 -7.88 -24.45
CA THR A 101 -2.72 -6.58 -24.94
C THR A 101 -1.68 -5.93 -25.86
N PRO A 102 -2.03 -4.94 -26.69
CA PRO A 102 -1.03 -4.12 -27.36
C PRO A 102 -0.14 -3.39 -26.34
N ILE A 103 1.13 -3.16 -26.68
CA ILE A 103 2.06 -2.49 -25.75
C ILE A 103 1.57 -1.09 -25.36
N GLU A 104 0.95 -0.37 -26.28
CA GLU A 104 0.41 0.97 -26.01
C GLU A 104 -0.64 0.93 -24.90
N LEU A 105 -1.46 -0.13 -24.86
CA LEU A 105 -2.46 -0.33 -23.82
C LEU A 105 -1.79 -0.68 -22.48
N ALA A 106 -0.74 -1.51 -22.49
CA ALA A 106 0.02 -1.84 -21.29
C ALA A 106 0.75 -0.62 -20.70
N VAL A 107 1.32 0.24 -21.56
CA VAL A 107 1.94 1.51 -21.13
C VAL A 107 0.90 2.44 -20.52
N MET A 108 -0.23 2.64 -21.18
CA MET A 108 -1.34 3.45 -20.65
C MET A 108 -1.85 2.89 -19.31
N ALA A 109 -2.02 1.57 -19.21
CA ALA A 109 -2.44 0.92 -17.97
C ALA A 109 -1.43 1.12 -16.84
N ASN A 110 -0.14 1.01 -17.13
CA ASN A 110 0.92 1.25 -16.16
C ASN A 110 0.96 2.71 -15.68
N GLU A 111 0.74 3.67 -16.58
CA GLU A 111 0.65 5.09 -16.22
C GLU A 111 -0.56 5.36 -15.31
N MET A 112 -1.74 4.87 -15.67
CA MET A 112 -2.94 4.96 -14.83
C MET A 112 -2.72 4.31 -13.46
N ALA A 113 -2.16 3.09 -13.44
CA ALA A 113 -1.83 2.38 -12.21
C ALA A 113 -0.86 3.17 -11.34
N THR A 114 0.17 3.77 -11.94
CA THR A 114 1.17 4.57 -11.22
C THR A 114 0.54 5.82 -10.59
N VAL A 115 -0.30 6.55 -11.33
CA VAL A 115 -1.00 7.74 -10.80
C VAL A 115 -1.92 7.37 -9.64
N VAL A 116 -2.74 6.34 -9.81
CA VAL A 116 -3.66 5.83 -8.78
C VAL A 116 -2.89 5.34 -7.54
N PHE A 117 -1.78 4.63 -7.75
CA PHE A 117 -0.92 4.15 -6.68
C PHE A 117 -0.32 5.31 -5.88
N ILE A 118 0.26 6.31 -6.56
CA ILE A 118 0.87 7.49 -5.91
C ILE A 118 -0.20 8.25 -5.11
N PHE A 119 -1.32 8.57 -5.75
CA PHE A 119 -2.39 9.35 -5.13
C PHE A 119 -3.04 8.60 -3.94
N GLY A 120 -3.30 7.31 -4.10
CA GLY A 120 -3.79 6.45 -3.02
C GLY A 120 -2.83 6.41 -1.84
N ASN A 121 -1.52 6.38 -2.08
CA ASN A 121 -0.51 6.45 -1.03
C ASN A 121 -0.46 7.83 -0.34
N VAL A 122 -0.61 8.95 -1.06
CA VAL A 122 -0.73 10.28 -0.43
C VAL A 122 -1.86 10.30 0.59
N ILE A 123 -3.04 9.80 0.20
CA ILE A 123 -4.21 9.75 1.10
C ILE A 123 -3.94 8.78 2.26
N PHE A 124 -3.45 7.58 1.98
CA PHE A 124 -3.16 6.56 2.99
C PHE A 124 -2.16 7.05 4.04
N PHE A 125 -1.03 7.62 3.62
CA PHE A 125 -0.01 8.14 4.54
C PHE A 125 -0.48 9.39 5.29
N THR A 126 -1.34 10.22 4.70
CA THR A 126 -2.02 11.29 5.44
C THR A 126 -2.85 10.73 6.60
N GLY A 127 -3.62 9.67 6.33
CA GLY A 127 -4.40 8.97 7.35
C GLY A 127 -3.52 8.38 8.46
N LEU A 128 -2.41 7.73 8.10
CA LEU A 128 -1.45 7.18 9.07
C LEU A 128 -0.76 8.27 9.89
N PHE A 129 -0.36 9.38 9.26
CA PHE A 129 0.25 10.51 9.95
C PHE A 129 -0.67 11.07 11.03
N LEU A 130 -1.94 11.31 10.68
CA LEU A 130 -2.96 11.75 11.64
C LEU A 130 -3.24 10.70 12.71
N LEU A 131 -3.24 9.40 12.35
CA LEU A 131 -3.42 8.30 13.29
C LEU A 131 -2.33 8.30 14.36
N TYR A 132 -1.06 8.41 13.95
CA TYR A 132 0.08 8.31 14.86
C TYR A 132 0.36 9.57 15.66
N MET A 133 -0.07 10.73 15.19
CA MET A 133 0.11 12.01 15.90
C MET A 133 -0.45 11.99 17.33
N LYS A 134 -1.61 11.34 17.53
CA LYS A 134 -2.29 11.28 18.84
C LYS A 134 -2.54 9.84 19.30
N ASP A 135 -1.74 8.90 18.82
CA ASP A 135 -1.91 7.50 19.19
C ASP A 135 -1.54 7.22 20.66
N VAL A 136 -2.32 6.35 21.29
CA VAL A 136 -2.14 5.87 22.66
C VAL A 136 -1.73 4.39 22.74
N HIS A 137 -1.86 3.63 21.64
CA HIS A 137 -1.62 2.19 21.65
C HIS A 137 -0.14 1.83 21.46
N LEU A 138 0.64 2.65 20.75
CA LEU A 138 2.06 2.46 20.57
C LEU A 138 2.86 3.03 21.75
N LYS A 139 4.00 2.39 22.06
CA LYS A 139 5.02 2.95 22.95
C LYS A 139 5.51 4.29 22.39
N ARG A 140 5.86 5.24 23.26
CA ARG A 140 6.27 6.61 22.88
C ARG A 140 7.30 6.66 21.75
N TRP A 141 8.36 5.86 21.84
CA TRP A 141 9.41 5.83 20.82
C TRP A 141 8.89 5.32 19.47
N LEU A 142 8.11 4.24 19.47
CA LEU A 142 7.58 3.62 18.26
C LEU A 142 6.53 4.51 17.59
N ARG A 143 5.74 5.24 18.39
CA ARG A 143 4.83 6.27 17.89
C ARG A 143 5.57 7.40 17.18
N ILE A 144 6.67 7.88 17.76
CA ILE A 144 7.51 8.93 17.13
C ILE A 144 8.07 8.42 15.80
N VAL A 145 8.59 7.19 15.77
CA VAL A 145 9.08 6.56 14.53
C VAL A 145 7.97 6.45 13.49
N ALA A 146 6.80 5.93 13.86
CA ALA A 146 5.64 5.77 12.97
C ALA A 146 5.16 7.12 12.41
N PHE A 147 5.05 8.13 13.28
CA PHE A 147 4.67 9.48 12.92
C PHE A 147 5.67 10.10 11.93
N SER A 148 6.97 10.08 12.26
CA SER A 148 8.01 10.63 11.39
C SER A 148 8.09 9.91 10.04
N LEU A 149 8.06 8.58 10.04
CA LEU A 149 8.11 7.80 8.80
C LEU A 149 6.88 8.05 7.93
N SER A 150 5.66 8.04 8.49
CA SER A 150 4.46 8.38 7.72
C SER A 150 4.51 9.80 7.12
N GLY A 151 5.08 10.77 7.84
CA GLY A 151 5.31 12.12 7.35
C GLY A 151 6.34 12.18 6.21
N ILE A 152 7.48 11.47 6.34
CA ILE A 152 8.49 11.38 5.29
C ILE A 152 7.89 10.74 4.03
N MET A 153 7.20 9.61 4.18
CA MET A 153 6.54 8.91 3.07
C MET A 153 5.50 9.81 2.39
N LEU A 154 4.68 10.52 3.16
CA LEU A 154 3.71 11.48 2.63
C LEU A 154 4.39 12.57 1.79
N VAL A 155 5.47 13.18 2.31
CA VAL A 155 6.21 14.21 1.57
C VAL A 155 6.80 13.64 0.28
N VAL A 156 7.40 12.45 0.32
CA VAL A 156 7.97 11.84 -0.90
C VAL A 156 6.88 11.57 -1.93
N PHE A 157 5.74 10.98 -1.53
CA PHE A 157 4.63 10.75 -2.47
C PHE A 157 4.03 12.04 -3.01
N LEU A 158 3.99 13.13 -2.23
CA LEU A 158 3.59 14.45 -2.73
C LEU A 158 4.57 15.02 -3.75
N ILE A 159 5.88 14.87 -3.53
CA ILE A 159 6.93 15.29 -4.47
C ILE A 159 6.83 14.50 -5.78
N VAL A 160 6.58 13.19 -5.70
CA VAL A 160 6.35 12.33 -6.88
C VAL A 160 5.05 12.73 -7.59
N PHE A 161 3.97 12.98 -6.85
CA PHE A 161 2.68 13.41 -7.40
C PHE A 161 2.76 14.77 -8.09
N ALA A 162 3.59 15.68 -7.58
CA ALA A 162 3.91 16.95 -8.21
C ALA A 162 4.94 16.86 -9.35
N GLU A 163 5.31 15.63 -9.75
CA GLU A 163 6.25 15.33 -10.84
C GLU A 163 7.65 15.94 -10.68
N VAL A 164 8.04 16.29 -9.45
CA VAL A 164 9.38 16.82 -9.14
C VAL A 164 10.44 15.71 -9.24
N ILE A 165 10.08 14.47 -8.88
CA ILE A 165 10.90 13.27 -9.10
C ILE A 165 10.05 12.16 -9.72
N THR A 166 10.69 11.22 -10.41
CA THR A 166 10.03 10.06 -10.99
C THR A 166 9.72 8.98 -9.95
N TRP A 167 8.70 8.15 -10.22
CA TRP A 167 8.42 6.95 -9.40
C TRP A 167 9.64 6.03 -9.28
N GLY A 168 10.40 5.85 -10.36
CA GLY A 168 11.61 5.04 -10.36
C GLY A 168 12.66 5.52 -9.35
N GLN A 169 12.85 6.85 -9.22
CA GLN A 169 13.74 7.44 -8.21
C GLN A 169 13.19 7.23 -6.79
N ALA A 170 11.87 7.29 -6.61
CA ALA A 170 11.22 7.06 -5.33
C ALA A 170 11.28 5.60 -4.85
N LEU A 171 11.59 4.62 -5.72
CA LEU A 171 11.77 3.23 -5.28
C LEU A 171 12.86 3.05 -4.21
N ALA A 172 13.82 3.98 -4.11
CA ALA A 172 14.85 3.98 -3.07
C ALA A 172 14.26 4.03 -1.64
N ILE A 173 13.04 4.56 -1.46
CA ILE A 173 12.36 4.61 -0.16
C ILE A 173 11.49 3.38 0.14
N ALA A 174 11.44 2.37 -0.74
CA ALA A 174 10.70 1.13 -0.52
C ALA A 174 11.00 0.43 0.83
N PRO A 175 12.26 0.40 1.33
CA PRO A 175 12.55 -0.15 2.66
C PRO A 175 11.81 0.57 3.79
N LEU A 176 11.56 1.87 3.67
CA LEU A 176 10.80 2.64 4.67
C LEU A 176 9.32 2.24 4.67
N ALA A 177 8.74 1.98 3.49
CA ALA A 177 7.38 1.45 3.37
C ALA A 177 7.25 0.09 4.06
N ASN A 178 8.23 -0.80 3.89
CA ASN A 178 8.28 -2.09 4.59
C ASN A 178 8.27 -1.93 6.11
N ILE A 179 9.15 -1.08 6.66
CA ILE A 179 9.16 -0.77 8.09
C ILE A 179 7.79 -0.24 8.55
N MET A 180 7.16 0.65 7.77
CA MET A 180 5.83 1.15 8.08
C MET A 180 4.77 0.05 8.11
N TYR A 181 4.80 -0.90 7.18
CA TYR A 181 3.89 -2.04 7.21
C TYR A 181 4.13 -2.95 8.43
N LEU A 182 5.37 -3.11 8.90
CA LEU A 182 5.65 -3.84 10.14
C LEU A 182 5.10 -3.10 11.38
N ILE A 183 5.23 -1.77 11.40
CA ILE A 183 4.62 -0.92 12.45
C ILE A 183 3.09 -1.04 12.41
N ASN A 184 2.49 -0.97 11.22
CA ASN A 184 1.05 -1.14 11.02
C ASN A 184 0.60 -2.51 11.56
N ALA A 185 1.35 -3.57 11.27
CA ALA A 185 1.03 -4.90 11.75
C ALA A 185 1.04 -4.98 13.27
N TYR A 186 2.09 -4.47 13.90
CA TYR A 186 2.20 -4.39 15.35
C TYR A 186 1.07 -3.55 15.96
N TYR A 187 0.72 -2.42 15.32
CA TYR A 187 -0.39 -1.57 15.71
C TYR A 187 -1.71 -2.35 15.79
N GLY A 188 -2.07 -3.07 14.72
CA GLY A 188 -3.30 -3.88 14.69
C GLY A 188 -3.34 -4.95 15.78
N PHE A 189 -2.19 -5.51 16.16
CA PHE A 189 -2.10 -6.44 17.28
C PHE A 189 -2.23 -5.76 18.65
N LYS A 190 -1.89 -4.48 18.79
CA LYS A 190 -2.02 -3.76 20.07
C LYS A 190 -3.33 -3.02 20.22
N MET A 191 -4.04 -2.78 19.13
CA MET A 191 -5.31 -2.08 19.15
C MET A 191 -6.37 -2.86 19.94
N THR A 192 -6.80 -2.28 21.05
CA THR A 192 -7.98 -2.72 21.82
C THR A 192 -9.13 -1.80 21.46
N LEU A 193 -10.14 -2.35 20.80
CA LEU A 193 -11.41 -1.64 20.61
C LEU A 193 -12.23 -1.90 21.88
N GLU A 194 -12.51 -0.85 22.65
CA GLU A 194 -13.50 -0.96 23.71
C GLU A 194 -14.86 -1.33 23.08
N PRO A 195 -15.65 -2.21 23.70
CA PRO A 195 -17.04 -2.38 23.30
C PRO A 195 -17.72 -1.02 23.46
N GLN A 196 -18.39 -0.53 22.42
CA GLN A 196 -19.34 0.55 22.62
C GLN A 196 -20.40 0.03 23.61
N GLU A 197 -20.42 0.58 24.83
CA GLU A 197 -21.63 0.55 25.63
C GLU A 197 -22.73 1.19 24.78
N ASN A 198 -23.82 0.46 24.61
CA ASN A 198 -24.97 0.90 23.84
C ASN A 198 -25.40 2.29 24.36
N SER A 199 -25.20 3.33 23.53
CA SER A 199 -25.82 4.64 23.71
C SER A 199 -27.27 4.59 23.25
#